data_AF-A0AAU9N0D1-F1
#
_entry.id   AF-A0AAU9N0D1-F1
#
_cell.length_a   1.000
_cell.length_b   1.000
_cell.length_c   1.000
_cell.angle_alpha   90.00
_cell.angle_beta   90.00
_cell.angle_gamma   90.00
#
_symmetry.space_group_name_H-M   'P 1'
#
loop_
_entity.id
_entity.type
_entity.pdbx_description
1 polymer ?
#
loop_
_entity_poly.entity_id
_entity_poly.type
_entity_poly.pdbx_seq_one_letter_code
_entity_poly.pdbx_strand_id
1 'polypeptide(L)'
;MGSSFSLGKDTRNNFTSHLYEALRRNNFDVFHDTSLRPGLVIGPQLLESIKQSRIFVVIFSTNYGDSKWCMDELAHMMYCVDRNSNQTILPIFLDVNPSDVGTQQGSYKEAFKYYETKFNQERVQNWREALRRAGELHGLHLQNDANGDHEELKDQIVEKVKNLIHGLDLNEEDIPLVGIESRIRDVISLLNIDGDDVRVVAICGAAGIGKTTVAKATYKRLTIHFKARHCCFLPDVKTVFGEPNGKVNLQKMLLSNLLQDDESRIRIGSYHQGIGKIERMIKDQKLLLVLDDVDNDEQLKILSMNRSLLGRGSRIIVTTTSRDGYVVGRLKPDAMHEPRLLDESESLEVFCWNAFGQDHPKEGFEKVSREAVCRGAGCVGLLKESAVRLGRFPVVEEWRWALKDMIMK
;
A
#
# COMPACT_ATOMS: atom_id res chain seq x y z
N MET A 1 -5.21 -7.61 17.09
CA MET A 1 -4.65 -7.54 15.72
C MET A 1 -5.57 -8.33 14.80
N GLY A 2 -6.73 -7.78 14.45
CA GLY A 2 -7.79 -8.48 13.73
C GLY A 2 -7.44 -8.81 12.27
N SER A 3 -7.63 -10.06 11.86
CA SER A 3 -7.94 -10.39 10.46
C SER A 3 -9.37 -10.89 10.37
N SER A 4 -10.20 -10.29 9.52
CA SER A 4 -11.61 -10.66 9.35
C SER A 4 -11.80 -11.49 8.07
N PHE A 5 -12.64 -12.53 8.14
CA PHE A 5 -13.00 -13.43 7.04
C PHE A 5 -14.48 -13.28 6.67
N SER A 6 -14.79 -13.13 5.38
CA SER A 6 -16.15 -13.32 4.84
C SER A 6 -16.27 -14.72 4.23
N LEU A 7 -17.28 -15.51 4.63
CA LEU A 7 -17.43 -16.90 4.18
C LEU A 7 -18.73 -17.16 3.40
N GLY A 8 -18.58 -17.55 2.14
CA GLY A 8 -19.62 -18.24 1.37
C GLY A 8 -19.94 -19.61 1.97
N LYS A 9 -21.12 -20.13 1.68
CA LYS A 9 -21.71 -21.33 2.33
C LYS A 9 -20.91 -22.63 2.13
N ASP A 10 -19.92 -22.64 1.23
CA ASP A 10 -19.31 -23.84 0.66
C ASP A 10 -17.86 -24.12 1.12
N THR A 11 -17.18 -23.15 1.74
CA THR A 11 -15.83 -23.33 2.30
C THR A 11 -15.85 -23.89 3.74
N ARG A 12 -17.01 -24.41 4.17
CA ARG A 12 -17.35 -24.66 5.57
C ARG A 12 -16.66 -25.85 6.23
N ASN A 13 -15.94 -26.74 5.54
CA ASN A 13 -15.61 -28.02 6.17
C ASN A 13 -14.21 -28.63 5.93
N ASN A 14 -13.13 -27.86 5.68
CA ASN A 14 -11.75 -28.30 6.05
C ASN A 14 -10.70 -27.19 5.86
N PHE A 15 -10.68 -26.48 4.72
CA PHE A 15 -9.59 -25.54 4.43
C PHE A 15 -9.59 -24.30 5.34
N THR A 16 -10.73 -23.61 5.46
CA THR A 16 -10.80 -22.35 6.22
C THR A 16 -10.58 -22.55 7.72
N SER A 17 -11.08 -23.65 8.29
CA SER A 17 -10.83 -24.00 9.70
C SER A 17 -9.35 -24.27 9.95
N HIS A 18 -8.67 -25.00 9.06
CA HIS A 18 -7.23 -25.23 9.18
C HIS A 18 -6.41 -23.95 8.94
N LEU A 19 -6.82 -23.07 8.04
CA LEU A 19 -6.17 -21.77 7.85
C LEU A 19 -6.32 -20.88 9.07
N TYR A 20 -7.52 -20.84 9.66
CA TYR A 20 -7.78 -20.12 10.91
C TYR A 20 -6.88 -20.63 12.05
N GLU A 21 -6.77 -21.94 12.22
CA GLU A 21 -5.86 -22.54 13.21
C GLU A 21 -4.40 -22.21 12.92
N ALA A 22 -3.96 -22.29 11.66
CA ALA A 22 -2.58 -21.99 11.27
C ALA A 22 -2.20 -20.53 11.58
N LEU A 23 -3.11 -19.59 11.29
CA LEU A 23 -2.90 -18.18 11.63
C LEU A 23 -2.85 -17.96 13.14
N ARG A 24 -3.75 -18.58 13.91
CA ARG A 24 -3.69 -18.51 15.38
C ARG A 24 -2.42 -19.13 15.97
N ARG A 25 -1.94 -20.26 15.43
CA ARG A 25 -0.66 -20.86 15.83
C ARG A 25 0.53 -19.93 15.57
N ASN A 26 0.41 -19.01 14.62
CA ASN A 26 1.37 -17.97 14.32
C ASN A 26 1.09 -16.64 15.06
N ASN A 27 0.32 -16.68 16.15
CA ASN A 27 -0.02 -15.55 17.02
C ASN A 27 -0.79 -14.41 16.36
N PHE A 28 -1.50 -14.66 15.26
CA PHE A 28 -2.45 -13.69 14.71
C PHE A 28 -3.76 -13.72 15.52
N ASP A 29 -4.29 -12.54 15.79
CA ASP A 29 -5.59 -12.36 16.45
C ASP A 29 -6.70 -12.35 15.40
N VAL A 30 -7.17 -13.54 15.08
CA VAL A 30 -8.05 -13.75 13.93
C VAL A 30 -9.52 -13.64 14.35
N PHE A 31 -10.26 -12.75 13.69
CA PHE A 31 -11.70 -12.65 13.80
C PHE A 31 -12.37 -13.64 12.84
N HIS A 32 -13.28 -14.45 13.37
CA HIS A 32 -13.98 -15.51 12.64
C HIS A 32 -15.49 -15.44 12.88
N ASP A 33 -16.25 -15.31 11.80
CA ASP A 33 -17.70 -15.02 11.80
C ASP A 33 -18.56 -16.13 12.44
N THR A 34 -18.06 -17.35 12.64
CA THR A 34 -18.82 -18.37 13.41
C THR A 34 -18.97 -18.04 14.90
N SER A 35 -18.35 -16.96 15.37
CA SER A 35 -18.56 -16.44 16.73
C SER A 35 -19.89 -15.70 16.86
N LEU A 36 -20.56 -15.40 15.74
CA LEU A 36 -21.86 -14.71 15.69
C LEU A 36 -22.97 -15.70 15.30
N ARG A 37 -24.10 -15.62 16.02
CA ARG A 37 -25.26 -16.49 15.81
C ARG A 37 -25.82 -16.29 14.39
N PRO A 38 -26.16 -17.36 13.65
CA PRO A 38 -26.76 -17.25 12.33
C PRO A 38 -28.07 -16.45 12.38
N GLY A 39 -28.23 -15.44 11.52
CA GLY A 39 -29.52 -14.80 11.24
C GLY A 39 -29.65 -13.30 11.56
N LEU A 40 -28.58 -12.58 11.90
CA LEU A 40 -28.63 -11.13 12.05
C LEU A 40 -28.02 -10.43 10.83
N VAL A 41 -28.63 -9.30 10.47
CA VAL A 41 -28.03 -8.22 9.65
C VAL A 41 -26.59 -7.99 10.14
N ILE A 42 -25.64 -7.68 9.24
CA ILE A 42 -24.26 -7.33 9.59
C ILE A 42 -24.25 -6.52 10.88
N GLY A 43 -23.88 -7.19 11.98
CA GLY A 43 -24.05 -6.62 13.31
C GLY A 43 -23.07 -5.46 13.50
N PRO A 44 -23.38 -4.48 14.37
CA PRO A 44 -22.44 -3.42 14.72
C PRO A 44 -21.04 -3.95 15.11
N GLN A 45 -21.01 -5.12 15.75
CA GLN A 45 -19.77 -5.81 16.16
C GLN A 45 -18.93 -6.30 14.97
N LEU A 46 -19.56 -6.77 13.88
CA LEU A 46 -18.81 -7.18 12.69
C LEU A 46 -18.27 -5.94 11.96
N LEU A 47 -19.05 -4.88 11.84
CA LEU A 47 -18.58 -3.61 11.26
C LEU A 47 -17.42 -3.03 12.04
N GLU A 48 -17.48 -3.06 13.37
CA GLU A 48 -16.41 -2.62 14.25
C GLU A 48 -15.16 -3.50 14.10
N SER A 49 -15.34 -4.82 14.03
CA SER A 49 -14.24 -5.76 13.80
C SER A 49 -13.60 -5.57 12.43
N ILE A 50 -14.39 -5.28 11.39
CA ILE A 50 -13.89 -4.93 10.06
C ILE A 50 -13.08 -3.63 10.15
N LYS A 51 -13.60 -2.59 10.80
CA LYS A 51 -12.88 -1.31 10.98
C LYS A 51 -11.56 -1.45 11.74
N GLN A 52 -11.46 -2.39 12.69
CA GLN A 52 -10.26 -2.62 13.49
C GLN A 52 -9.29 -3.63 12.87
N SER A 53 -9.69 -4.33 11.81
CA SER A 53 -8.85 -5.33 11.13
C SER A 53 -7.83 -4.65 10.22
N ARG A 54 -6.60 -5.17 10.16
CA ARG A 54 -5.55 -4.63 9.28
C ARG A 54 -5.42 -5.40 7.97
N ILE A 55 -5.81 -6.66 7.98
CA ILE A 55 -5.75 -7.53 6.81
C ILE A 55 -7.08 -8.26 6.69
N PHE A 56 -7.69 -8.20 5.52
CA PHE A 56 -8.86 -8.96 5.15
C PHE A 56 -8.44 -10.11 4.26
N VAL A 57 -8.57 -11.34 4.74
CA VAL A 57 -8.31 -12.52 3.92
C VAL A 57 -9.65 -12.98 3.36
N VAL A 58 -9.84 -12.81 2.05
CA VAL A 58 -11.12 -13.09 1.39
C VAL A 58 -10.99 -14.33 0.52
N ILE A 59 -11.77 -15.38 0.80
CA ILE A 59 -11.73 -16.63 0.07
C ILE A 59 -12.89 -16.67 -0.93
N PHE A 60 -12.58 -16.41 -2.19
CA PHE A 60 -13.51 -16.59 -3.30
C PHE A 60 -13.60 -18.07 -3.66
N SER A 61 -14.81 -18.60 -3.68
CA SER A 61 -15.12 -19.95 -4.13
C SER A 61 -16.26 -19.92 -5.14
N THR A 62 -16.52 -21.05 -5.79
CA THR A 62 -17.56 -21.19 -6.83
C THR A 62 -18.91 -20.65 -6.38
N ASN A 63 -19.25 -20.87 -5.10
CA ASN A 63 -20.54 -20.49 -4.51
C ASN A 63 -20.48 -19.22 -3.64
N TYR A 64 -19.36 -18.48 -3.66
CA TYR A 64 -19.24 -17.22 -2.90
C TYR A 64 -20.30 -16.21 -3.34
N GLY A 65 -20.54 -16.12 -4.66
CA GLY A 65 -21.53 -15.23 -5.25
C GLY A 65 -22.96 -15.48 -4.82
N ASP A 66 -23.30 -16.67 -4.30
CA ASP A 66 -24.65 -17.00 -3.86
C ASP A 66 -25.01 -16.39 -2.49
N SER A 67 -23.99 -16.00 -1.72
CA SER A 67 -24.15 -15.42 -0.41
C SER A 67 -24.21 -13.90 -0.48
N LYS A 68 -25.43 -13.37 -0.37
CA LYS A 68 -25.69 -11.92 -0.25
C LYS A 68 -24.85 -11.28 0.87
N TRP A 69 -24.67 -12.03 1.96
CA TRP A 69 -23.94 -11.59 3.13
C TRP A 69 -22.46 -11.38 2.82
N CYS A 70 -21.83 -12.33 2.11
CA CYS A 70 -20.44 -12.19 1.68
C CYS A 70 -20.22 -11.01 0.74
N MET A 71 -21.20 -10.75 -0.13
CA MET A 71 -21.11 -9.61 -1.04
C MET A 71 -21.25 -8.27 -0.31
N ASP A 72 -22.11 -8.17 0.69
CA ASP A 72 -22.19 -6.99 1.56
C ASP A 72 -20.89 -6.79 2.38
N GLU A 73 -20.34 -7.87 2.95
CA GLU A 73 -19.08 -7.81 3.69
C GLU A 73 -17.93 -7.36 2.79
N LEU A 74 -17.79 -7.94 1.60
CA LEU A 74 -16.76 -7.55 0.64
C LEU A 74 -16.87 -6.07 0.26
N ALA A 75 -18.08 -5.59 -0.03
CA ALA A 75 -18.31 -4.18 -0.34
C ALA A 75 -17.88 -3.27 0.83
N HIS A 76 -18.15 -3.69 2.08
CA HIS A 76 -17.74 -2.93 3.25
C HIS A 76 -16.22 -2.97 3.49
N MET A 77 -15.57 -4.12 3.31
CA MET A 77 -14.11 -4.23 3.39
C MET A 77 -13.43 -3.34 2.35
N MET A 78 -13.92 -3.34 1.11
CA MET A 78 -13.42 -2.47 0.04
C MET A 78 -13.54 -0.99 0.41
N TYR A 79 -14.69 -0.60 0.95
CA TYR A 79 -14.90 0.76 1.45
C TYR A 79 -13.95 1.14 2.58
N CYS A 80 -13.65 0.23 3.50
CA CYS A 80 -12.69 0.47 4.58
C CYS A 80 -11.26 0.64 4.06
N VAL A 81 -10.82 -0.26 3.17
CA VAL A 81 -9.48 -0.20 2.55
C VAL A 81 -9.28 1.09 1.76
N ASP A 82 -10.32 1.60 1.08
CA ASP A 82 -10.23 2.88 0.36
C ASP A 82 -9.92 4.09 1.24
N ARG A 83 -10.30 4.01 2.53
CA ARG A 83 -10.18 5.13 3.48
C ARG A 83 -9.03 4.95 4.47
N ASN A 84 -8.41 3.78 4.48
CA ASN A 84 -7.38 3.46 5.43
C ASN A 84 -6.26 2.66 4.76
N SER A 85 -5.16 3.36 4.44
CA SER A 85 -3.95 2.79 3.86
C SER A 85 -3.24 1.77 4.78
N ASN A 86 -3.66 1.67 6.06
CA ASN A 86 -3.19 0.64 7.00
C ASN A 86 -4.02 -0.65 6.94
N GLN A 87 -4.98 -0.72 6.02
CA GLN A 87 -5.80 -1.91 5.77
C GLN A 87 -5.55 -2.43 4.36
N THR A 88 -5.68 -3.75 4.17
CA THR A 88 -5.49 -4.37 2.86
C THR A 88 -6.32 -5.64 2.71
N ILE A 89 -6.62 -6.01 1.46
CA ILE A 89 -7.32 -7.25 1.12
C ILE A 89 -6.32 -8.22 0.46
N LEU A 90 -6.25 -9.44 1.01
CA LEU A 90 -5.57 -10.59 0.42
C LEU A 90 -6.64 -11.53 -0.16
N PRO A 91 -6.88 -11.51 -1.47
CA PRO A 91 -7.83 -12.43 -2.09
C PRO A 91 -7.20 -13.82 -2.28
N ILE A 92 -7.98 -14.86 -2.00
CA ILE A 92 -7.66 -16.26 -2.23
C ILE A 92 -8.75 -16.81 -3.14
N PHE A 93 -8.38 -17.28 -4.31
CA PHE A 93 -9.28 -17.79 -5.34
C PHE A 93 -9.24 -19.32 -5.32
N LEU A 94 -10.22 -19.94 -4.67
CA LEU A 94 -10.35 -21.39 -4.51
C LEU A 94 -11.30 -21.96 -5.57
N ASP A 95 -10.76 -22.77 -6.48
CA ASP A 95 -11.49 -23.39 -7.60
C ASP A 95 -12.23 -22.40 -8.50
N VAL A 96 -11.76 -21.15 -8.52
CA VAL A 96 -12.35 -20.07 -9.32
C VAL A 96 -11.27 -19.23 -9.98
N ASN A 97 -11.52 -18.82 -11.23
CA ASN A 97 -10.64 -17.91 -11.93
C ASN A 97 -10.87 -16.46 -11.41
N PRO A 98 -9.81 -15.71 -11.06
CA PRO A 98 -9.93 -14.31 -10.65
C PRO A 98 -10.69 -13.44 -11.68
N SER A 99 -10.51 -13.72 -12.98
CA SER A 99 -11.22 -13.05 -14.06
C SER A 99 -12.72 -13.28 -13.98
N ASP A 100 -13.16 -14.49 -13.64
CA ASP A 100 -14.59 -14.80 -13.50
C ASP A 100 -15.21 -14.08 -12.30
N VAL A 101 -14.46 -13.96 -11.20
CA VAL A 101 -14.87 -13.15 -10.03
C VAL A 101 -15.01 -11.68 -10.44
N GLY A 102 -13.98 -11.12 -11.10
CA GLY A 102 -13.91 -9.71 -11.47
C GLY A 102 -14.90 -9.30 -12.56
N THR A 103 -15.25 -10.20 -13.47
CA THR A 103 -16.24 -9.98 -14.54
C THR A 103 -17.63 -10.54 -14.22
N GLN A 104 -17.77 -11.15 -13.04
CA GLN A 104 -18.96 -11.87 -12.58
C GLN A 104 -19.47 -12.88 -13.63
N GLN A 105 -18.56 -13.63 -14.23
CA GLN A 105 -18.84 -14.75 -15.14
C GLN A 105 -18.76 -16.08 -14.38
N GLY A 106 -18.82 -17.21 -15.11
CA GLY A 106 -18.85 -18.54 -14.50
C GLY A 106 -20.04 -18.72 -13.56
N SER A 107 -19.79 -19.24 -12.36
CA SER A 107 -20.80 -19.49 -11.33
C SER A 107 -21.45 -18.21 -10.77
N TYR A 108 -20.76 -17.07 -10.81
CA TYR A 108 -21.27 -15.80 -10.29
C TYR A 108 -22.37 -15.22 -11.18
N LYS A 109 -22.42 -15.61 -12.46
CA LYS A 109 -23.35 -15.06 -13.45
C LYS A 109 -24.81 -15.33 -13.09
N GLU A 110 -25.10 -16.53 -12.60
CA GLU A 110 -26.47 -16.92 -12.24
C GLU A 110 -26.95 -16.20 -10.99
N ALA A 111 -26.08 -16.05 -9.98
CA ALA A 111 -26.36 -15.28 -8.78
C ALA A 111 -26.71 -13.82 -9.12
N PHE A 112 -25.94 -13.18 -10.00
CA PHE A 112 -26.20 -11.78 -10.39
C PHE A 112 -27.48 -11.61 -11.21
N LYS A 113 -27.82 -12.57 -12.10
CA LYS A 113 -29.14 -12.56 -12.77
C LYS A 113 -30.28 -12.58 -11.75
N TYR A 114 -30.17 -13.41 -10.72
CA TYR A 114 -31.17 -13.44 -9.65
C TYR A 114 -31.20 -12.13 -8.87
N TYR A 115 -30.05 -11.56 -8.51
CA TYR A 115 -29.99 -10.33 -7.71
C TYR A 115 -30.54 -9.11 -8.43
N GLU A 116 -30.29 -8.97 -9.73
CA GLU A 116 -30.85 -7.88 -10.55
C GLU A 116 -32.38 -7.87 -10.54
N THR A 117 -33.03 -9.02 -10.36
CA THR A 117 -34.50 -9.12 -10.28
C THR A 117 -35.06 -8.92 -8.87
N LYS A 118 -34.23 -8.99 -7.83
CA LYS A 118 -34.68 -9.06 -6.42
C LYS A 118 -34.21 -7.89 -5.54
N PHE A 119 -33.18 -7.17 -5.95
CA PHE A 119 -32.56 -6.10 -5.16
C PHE A 119 -32.53 -4.79 -5.93
N ASN A 120 -32.35 -3.69 -5.20
CA ASN A 120 -32.22 -2.38 -5.81
C ASN A 120 -30.91 -2.28 -6.63
N GLN A 121 -30.93 -1.44 -7.65
CA GLN A 121 -29.83 -1.31 -8.60
C GLN A 121 -28.53 -0.85 -7.92
N GLU A 122 -28.62 0.10 -7.00
CA GLU A 122 -27.45 0.67 -6.30
C GLU A 122 -26.65 -0.41 -5.54
N ARG A 123 -27.33 -1.24 -4.74
CA ARG A 123 -26.67 -2.31 -3.97
C ARG A 123 -26.02 -3.34 -4.87
N VAL A 124 -26.71 -3.74 -5.95
CA VAL A 124 -26.16 -4.69 -6.93
C VAL A 124 -24.93 -4.09 -7.63
N GLN A 125 -24.95 -2.80 -7.98
CA GLN A 125 -23.79 -2.14 -8.56
C GLN A 125 -22.62 -2.05 -7.58
N ASN A 126 -22.87 -1.77 -6.30
CA ASN A 126 -21.83 -1.79 -5.26
C ASN A 126 -21.18 -3.18 -5.14
N TRP A 127 -21.96 -4.26 -5.20
CA TRP A 127 -21.43 -5.62 -5.20
C TRP A 127 -20.61 -5.93 -6.46
N ARG A 128 -21.08 -5.51 -7.64
CA ARG A 128 -20.33 -5.66 -8.90
C ARG A 128 -18.98 -4.96 -8.83
N GLU A 129 -18.97 -3.72 -8.36
CA GLU A 129 -17.75 -2.94 -8.24
C GLU A 129 -16.78 -3.54 -7.22
N ALA A 130 -17.29 -4.01 -6.08
CA ALA A 130 -16.47 -4.68 -5.07
C ALA A 130 -15.81 -5.96 -5.60
N LEU A 131 -16.56 -6.81 -6.33
CA LEU A 131 -16.02 -8.01 -6.95
C LEU A 131 -15.07 -7.71 -8.10
N ARG A 132 -15.38 -6.71 -8.94
CA ARG A 132 -14.50 -6.24 -10.02
C ARG A 132 -13.13 -5.88 -9.45
N ARG A 133 -13.13 -5.02 -8.44
CA ARG A 133 -11.91 -4.61 -7.75
C ARG A 133 -11.20 -5.77 -7.08
N ALA A 134 -11.93 -6.68 -6.44
CA ALA A 134 -11.34 -7.85 -5.80
C ALA A 134 -10.67 -8.80 -6.81
N GLY A 135 -11.27 -8.97 -8.00
CA GLY A 135 -10.69 -9.76 -9.09
C GLY A 135 -9.44 -9.12 -9.73
N GLU A 136 -9.32 -7.79 -9.64
CA GLU A 136 -8.11 -7.04 -10.06
C GLU A 136 -6.98 -7.07 -9.03
N LEU A 137 -7.29 -7.43 -7.78
CA LEU A 137 -6.27 -7.61 -6.75
C LEU A 137 -5.49 -8.90 -7.00
N HIS A 138 -4.17 -8.81 -6.91
CA HIS A 138 -3.33 -9.99 -6.94
C HIS A 138 -3.56 -10.86 -5.70
N GLY A 139 -3.98 -12.10 -5.95
CA GLY A 139 -4.28 -13.09 -4.92
C GLY A 139 -3.48 -14.37 -5.05
N LEU A 140 -3.87 -15.35 -4.24
CA LEU A 140 -3.44 -16.74 -4.39
C LEU A 140 -4.51 -17.50 -5.15
N HIS A 141 -4.13 -18.23 -6.20
CA HIS A 141 -5.03 -19.07 -6.97
C HIS A 141 -4.82 -20.54 -6.60
N LEU A 142 -5.89 -21.20 -6.17
CA LEU A 142 -5.88 -22.55 -5.64
C LEU A 142 -6.77 -23.40 -6.53
N GLN A 143 -6.23 -24.49 -7.04
CA GLN A 143 -7.01 -25.59 -7.58
C GLN A 143 -7.04 -26.69 -6.52
N ASN A 144 -8.20 -27.28 -6.33
CA ASN A 144 -8.45 -28.32 -5.35
C ASN A 144 -8.29 -29.67 -6.06
N ASP A 145 -7.09 -29.94 -6.55
CA ASP A 145 -6.69 -31.25 -6.99
C ASP A 145 -6.50 -32.15 -5.77
N ALA A 146 -7.14 -33.32 -5.78
CA ALA A 146 -7.38 -34.21 -4.64
C ALA A 146 -6.12 -34.83 -3.98
N ASN A 147 -4.93 -34.30 -4.23
CA ASN A 147 -3.64 -34.80 -3.73
C ASN A 147 -2.91 -33.73 -2.88
N GLY A 148 -3.27 -33.66 -1.59
CA GLY A 148 -2.27 -33.50 -0.52
C GLY A 148 -1.63 -32.14 -0.22
N ASP A 149 -1.82 -31.08 -1.02
CA ASP A 149 -0.99 -29.86 -0.88
C ASP A 149 -1.58 -28.71 -0.02
N HIS A 150 -2.61 -29.01 0.78
CA HIS A 150 -3.25 -27.99 1.61
C HIS A 150 -2.34 -27.44 2.72
N GLU A 151 -1.29 -28.17 3.13
CA GLU A 151 -0.42 -27.78 4.24
C GLU A 151 0.63 -26.74 3.85
N GLU A 152 1.39 -26.98 2.79
CA GLU A 152 2.35 -26.02 2.23
C GLU A 152 1.65 -24.70 1.85
N LEU A 153 0.41 -24.80 1.35
CA LEU A 153 -0.38 -23.64 0.98
C LEU A 153 -0.81 -22.80 2.19
N LYS A 154 -1.19 -23.42 3.31
CA LYS A 154 -1.49 -22.70 4.55
C LYS A 154 -0.27 -21.91 5.00
N ASP A 155 0.91 -22.52 4.94
CA ASP A 155 2.16 -21.87 5.29
C ASP A 155 2.46 -20.68 4.36
N GLN A 156 2.21 -20.82 3.05
CA GLN A 156 2.32 -19.70 2.11
C GLN A 156 1.36 -18.55 2.46
N ILE A 157 0.11 -18.83 2.83
CA ILE A 157 -0.84 -17.79 3.25
C ILE A 157 -0.38 -17.13 4.55
N VAL A 158 0.04 -17.92 5.54
CA VAL A 158 0.58 -17.42 6.81
C VAL A 158 1.78 -16.50 6.57
N GLU A 159 2.73 -16.92 5.72
CA GLU A 159 3.88 -16.10 5.35
C GLU A 159 3.47 -14.83 4.61
N LYS A 160 2.49 -14.89 3.70
CA LYS A 160 1.94 -13.67 3.08
C LYS A 160 1.31 -12.73 4.10
N VAL A 161 0.56 -13.26 5.06
CA VAL A 161 -0.02 -12.45 6.15
C VAL A 161 1.09 -11.85 7.02
N LYS A 162 2.15 -12.59 7.38
CA LYS A 162 3.33 -12.05 8.08
C LYS A 162 3.97 -10.89 7.33
N ASN A 163 4.21 -11.07 6.03
CA ASN A 163 4.81 -10.04 5.18
C ASN A 163 3.92 -8.80 5.05
N LEU A 164 2.61 -9.00 4.95
CA LEU A 164 1.63 -7.92 4.98
C LEU A 164 1.66 -7.15 6.30
N ILE A 165 1.65 -7.83 7.44
CA ILE A 165 1.74 -7.17 8.75
C ILE A 165 3.05 -6.41 8.87
N HIS A 166 4.18 -7.02 8.49
CA HIS A 166 5.47 -6.34 8.53
C HIS A 166 5.48 -5.07 7.65
N GLY A 167 4.92 -5.15 6.44
CA GLY A 167 4.75 -3.99 5.56
C GLY A 167 3.86 -2.89 6.16
N LEU A 168 2.79 -3.29 6.86
CA LEU A 168 1.87 -2.38 7.55
C LEU A 168 2.46 -1.81 8.85
N ASP A 169 3.32 -2.54 9.57
CA ASP A 169 3.99 -2.07 10.79
C ASP A 169 5.03 -1.00 10.49
N LEU A 170 5.53 -0.95 9.24
CA LEU A 170 6.33 0.16 8.75
C LEU A 170 5.51 1.45 8.52
N ASN A 171 4.17 1.44 8.65
CA ASN A 171 3.31 2.63 8.65
C ASN A 171 3.32 3.29 10.04
N GLU A 172 4.38 4.04 10.35
CA GLU A 172 4.46 4.91 11.53
C GLU A 172 3.65 6.22 11.41
N GLU A 173 2.85 6.42 10.36
CA GLU A 173 2.13 7.67 10.17
C GLU A 173 0.76 7.61 10.88
N ASP A 174 0.62 8.42 11.94
CA ASP A 174 -0.63 8.63 12.70
C ASP A 174 -1.76 9.28 11.87
N ILE A 175 -1.47 9.73 10.64
CA ILE A 175 -2.38 10.48 9.77
C ILE A 175 -2.75 9.65 8.53
N PRO A 176 -4.05 9.49 8.20
CA PRO A 176 -4.49 8.79 6.99
C PRO A 176 -3.91 9.37 5.69
N LEU A 177 -3.53 8.49 4.76
CA LEU A 177 -3.03 8.87 3.44
C LEU A 177 -4.20 9.14 2.48
N VAL A 178 -4.60 10.40 2.38
CA VAL A 178 -5.74 10.84 1.53
C VAL A 178 -5.39 10.77 0.04
N GLY A 179 -6.30 10.23 -0.77
CA GLY A 179 -6.21 10.28 -2.24
C GLY A 179 -5.10 9.43 -2.86
N ILE A 180 -4.35 8.68 -2.06
CA ILE A 180 -3.08 8.08 -2.51
C ILE A 180 -3.28 6.89 -3.47
N GLU A 181 -4.41 6.19 -3.40
CA GLU A 181 -4.66 4.94 -4.14
C GLU A 181 -4.57 5.10 -5.66
N SER A 182 -5.09 6.20 -6.21
CA SER A 182 -4.95 6.49 -7.65
C SER A 182 -3.49 6.63 -8.07
N ARG A 183 -2.70 7.33 -7.25
CA ARG A 183 -1.27 7.60 -7.47
C ARG A 183 -0.44 6.31 -7.33
N ILE A 184 -0.77 5.45 -6.39
CA ILE A 184 -0.15 4.11 -6.24
C ILE A 184 -0.45 3.25 -7.48
N ARG A 185 -1.71 3.20 -7.92
CA ARG A 185 -2.10 2.41 -9.11
C ARG A 185 -1.36 2.86 -10.37
N ASP A 186 -1.20 4.17 -10.56
CA ASP A 186 -0.42 4.72 -11.69
C ASP A 186 1.03 4.18 -11.66
N VAL A 187 1.69 4.20 -10.50
CA VAL A 187 3.07 3.70 -10.36
C VAL A 187 3.15 2.18 -10.53
N ILE A 188 2.24 1.41 -9.94
CA ILE A 188 2.20 -0.07 -10.08
C ILE A 188 2.02 -0.47 -11.55
N SER A 189 1.14 0.24 -12.28
CA SER A 189 0.93 0.02 -13.70
C SER A 189 2.23 0.23 -14.50
N LEU A 190 2.96 1.32 -14.23
CA LEU A 190 4.25 1.62 -14.88
C LEU A 190 5.33 0.58 -14.55
N LEU A 191 5.29 0.03 -13.34
CA LEU A 191 6.20 -1.02 -12.89
C LEU A 191 5.93 -2.37 -13.55
N ASN A 192 4.73 -2.63 -14.09
CA ASN A 192 4.39 -3.88 -14.77
C ASN A 192 4.81 -5.12 -13.96
N ILE A 193 4.21 -5.35 -12.78
CA ILE A 193 4.70 -6.31 -11.77
C ILE A 193 4.86 -7.73 -12.31
N ASP A 194 4.04 -8.16 -13.27
CA ASP A 194 4.08 -9.51 -13.83
C ASP A 194 5.15 -9.72 -14.92
N GLY A 195 5.83 -8.66 -15.37
CA GLY A 195 6.93 -8.77 -16.32
C GLY A 195 8.18 -9.52 -15.79
N ASP A 196 8.96 -10.12 -16.69
CA ASP A 196 10.27 -10.71 -16.33
C ASP A 196 11.45 -9.74 -16.56
N ASP A 197 11.19 -8.55 -17.10
CA ASP A 197 12.21 -7.52 -17.33
C ASP A 197 12.61 -6.79 -16.03
N VAL A 198 13.68 -5.99 -16.12
CA VAL A 198 14.04 -5.01 -15.10
C VAL A 198 13.30 -3.73 -15.42
N ARG A 199 12.44 -3.28 -14.51
CA ARG A 199 11.65 -2.05 -14.67
C ARG A 199 12.08 -1.00 -13.66
N VAL A 200 12.34 0.22 -14.13
CA VAL A 200 12.68 1.37 -13.31
C VAL A 200 11.67 2.50 -13.53
N VAL A 201 11.05 2.97 -12.46
CA VAL A 201 10.15 4.14 -12.47
C VAL A 201 10.76 5.24 -11.60
N ALA A 202 10.95 6.41 -12.19
CA ALA A 202 11.39 7.59 -11.44
C ALA A 202 10.17 8.47 -11.13
N ILE A 203 9.87 8.64 -9.84
CA ILE A 203 8.84 9.55 -9.36
C ILE A 203 9.49 10.93 -9.21
N CYS A 204 9.11 11.89 -10.06
CA CYS A 204 9.71 13.22 -10.14
C CYS A 204 8.72 14.35 -9.83
N GLY A 205 9.23 15.56 -9.60
CA GLY A 205 8.41 16.75 -9.38
C GLY A 205 8.90 17.62 -8.23
N ALA A 206 8.20 18.72 -7.99
CA ALA A 206 8.56 19.72 -6.98
C ALA A 206 8.67 19.14 -5.55
N ALA A 207 9.41 19.82 -4.68
CA ALA A 207 9.43 19.50 -3.25
C ALA A 207 8.01 19.59 -2.67
N GLY A 208 7.67 18.70 -1.73
CA GLY A 208 6.36 18.71 -1.07
C GLY A 208 5.19 18.10 -1.85
N ILE A 209 5.35 17.68 -3.11
CA ILE A 209 4.25 17.10 -3.91
C ILE A 209 3.81 15.68 -3.46
N GLY A 210 4.56 15.04 -2.54
CA GLY A 210 4.21 13.70 -2.01
C GLY A 210 4.91 12.51 -2.70
N LYS A 211 6.03 12.73 -3.40
CA LYS A 211 6.80 11.65 -4.06
C LYS A 211 7.19 10.52 -3.12
N THR A 212 7.83 10.86 -1.99
CA THR A 212 8.23 9.93 -0.93
C THR A 212 7.05 9.12 -0.42
N THR A 213 5.92 9.79 -0.19
CA THR A 213 4.69 9.15 0.29
C THR A 213 4.17 8.12 -0.71
N VAL A 214 4.07 8.48 -2.00
CA VAL A 214 3.64 7.56 -3.06
C VAL A 214 4.62 6.39 -3.21
N ALA A 215 5.94 6.66 -3.19
CA ALA A 215 6.97 5.63 -3.31
C ALA A 215 6.93 4.63 -2.14
N LYS A 216 6.83 5.13 -0.90
CA LYS A 216 6.76 4.34 0.33
C LYS A 216 5.48 3.49 0.37
N ALA A 217 4.33 4.08 0.03
CA ALA A 217 3.07 3.34 -0.02
C ALA A 217 3.06 2.27 -1.13
N THR A 218 3.59 2.60 -2.31
CA THR A 218 3.75 1.64 -3.42
C THR A 218 4.68 0.49 -3.02
N TYR A 219 5.83 0.80 -2.43
CA TYR A 219 6.76 -0.22 -1.93
C TYR A 219 6.06 -1.22 -1.01
N LYS A 220 5.36 -0.72 0.01
CA LYS A 220 4.61 -1.54 0.97
C LYS A 220 3.56 -2.40 0.30
N ARG A 221 2.86 -1.87 -0.71
CA ARG A 221 1.87 -2.63 -1.49
C ARG A 221 2.51 -3.77 -2.29
N LEU A 222 3.75 -3.57 -2.74
CA LEU A 222 4.44 -4.50 -3.62
C LEU A 222 5.28 -5.55 -2.89
N THR A 223 5.63 -5.36 -1.62
CA THR A 223 6.47 -6.32 -0.86
C THR A 223 5.93 -7.74 -0.90
N ILE A 224 4.61 -7.94 -0.96
CA ILE A 224 3.95 -9.26 -1.05
C ILE A 224 4.33 -10.07 -2.31
N HIS A 225 4.86 -9.42 -3.33
CA HIS A 225 5.28 -10.05 -4.59
C HIS A 225 6.75 -10.48 -4.57
N PHE A 226 7.47 -10.18 -3.49
CA PHE A 226 8.90 -10.39 -3.38
C PHE A 226 9.24 -11.10 -2.06
N LYS A 227 10.39 -11.77 -2.02
CA LYS A 227 10.92 -12.32 -0.76
C LYS A 227 11.40 -11.15 0.10
N ALA A 228 11.24 -11.22 1.42
CA ALA A 228 11.65 -10.14 2.33
C ALA A 228 13.09 -9.63 2.09
N ARG A 229 14.05 -10.55 1.95
CA ARG A 229 15.47 -10.23 1.63
C ARG A 229 15.71 -9.57 0.27
N HIS A 230 14.71 -9.54 -0.61
CA HIS A 230 14.77 -8.89 -1.92
C HIS A 230 14.07 -7.51 -1.92
N CYS A 231 13.43 -7.14 -0.81
CA CYS A 231 12.77 -5.86 -0.62
C CYS A 231 13.74 -4.92 0.10
N CYS A 232 13.99 -3.74 -0.47
CA CYS A 232 14.85 -2.72 0.11
C CYS A 232 14.21 -1.34 -0.05
N PHE A 233 14.15 -0.58 1.04
CA PHE A 233 13.73 0.82 1.03
C PHE A 233 14.84 1.67 1.66
N LEU A 234 15.44 2.55 0.88
CA LEU A 234 16.44 3.50 1.36
C LEU A 234 15.81 4.90 1.46
N PRO A 235 15.45 5.36 2.67
CA PRO A 235 14.94 6.71 2.88
C PRO A 235 16.05 7.76 2.69
N ASP A 236 15.63 8.99 2.36
CA ASP A 236 16.41 10.22 2.53
C ASP A 236 17.85 10.14 1.99
N VAL A 237 18.04 9.54 0.81
CA VAL A 237 19.36 9.25 0.22
C VAL A 237 20.21 10.50 0.14
N LYS A 238 19.63 11.62 -0.29
CA LYS A 238 20.30 12.94 -0.28
C LYS A 238 20.80 13.35 1.08
N THR A 239 19.94 13.31 2.09
CA THR A 239 20.26 13.76 3.45
C THR A 239 21.37 12.90 4.04
N VAL A 240 21.20 11.57 4.03
CA VAL A 240 22.19 10.64 4.59
C VAL A 240 23.51 10.74 3.83
N PHE A 241 23.50 10.91 2.50
CA PHE A 241 24.73 11.07 1.72
C PHE A 241 25.57 12.28 2.17
N GLY A 242 24.91 13.38 2.58
CA GLY A 242 25.56 14.61 3.03
C GLY A 242 26.15 14.56 4.44
N GLU A 243 25.84 13.54 5.23
CA GLU A 243 26.32 13.40 6.61
C GLU A 243 27.77 12.92 6.71
N PRO A 244 28.45 13.13 7.86
CA PRO A 244 29.72 12.47 8.14
C PRO A 244 29.61 10.95 8.00
N ASN A 245 30.47 10.35 7.17
CA ASN A 245 30.42 8.93 6.79
C ASN A 245 29.15 8.49 6.03
N GLY A 246 28.36 9.44 5.51
CA GLY A 246 27.10 9.19 4.82
C GLY A 246 27.14 8.13 3.72
N LYS A 247 28.23 8.12 2.93
CA LYS A 247 28.45 7.10 1.89
C LYS A 247 28.49 5.67 2.45
N VAL A 248 29.18 5.48 3.58
CA VAL A 248 29.29 4.17 4.23
C VAL A 248 27.96 3.81 4.91
N ASN A 249 27.29 4.79 5.52
CA ASN A 249 26.00 4.58 6.17
C ASN A 249 24.93 4.12 5.17
N LEU A 250 24.80 4.78 4.02
CA LEU A 250 23.90 4.35 2.94
C LEU A 250 24.16 2.92 2.47
N GLN A 251 25.44 2.54 2.34
CA GLN A 251 25.79 1.18 1.96
C GLN A 251 25.46 0.16 3.04
N LYS A 252 25.62 0.52 4.32
CA LYS A 252 25.22 -0.33 5.44
C LYS A 252 23.71 -0.53 5.49
N MET A 253 22.93 0.54 5.31
CA MET A 253 21.47 0.49 5.23
C MET A 253 21.00 -0.42 4.08
N LEU A 254 21.62 -0.35 2.90
CA LEU A 254 21.26 -1.26 1.81
C LEU A 254 21.65 -2.71 2.14
N LEU A 255 22.85 -2.93 2.67
CA LEU A 255 23.35 -4.26 2.97
C LEU A 255 22.60 -4.93 4.13
N SER A 256 22.16 -4.19 5.15
CA SER A 256 21.32 -4.72 6.25
C SER A 256 20.01 -5.26 5.71
N ASN A 257 19.33 -4.52 4.82
CA ASN A 257 18.12 -4.97 4.15
C ASN A 257 18.39 -6.24 3.30
N LEU A 258 19.45 -6.25 2.49
CA LEU A 258 19.78 -7.40 1.63
C LEU A 258 20.19 -8.66 2.41
N LEU A 259 20.87 -8.48 3.55
CA LEU A 259 21.36 -9.58 4.40
C LEU A 259 20.35 -10.00 5.47
N GLN A 260 19.28 -9.21 5.68
CA GLN A 260 18.34 -9.35 6.79
C GLN A 260 19.09 -9.39 8.13
N ASP A 261 20.05 -8.48 8.27
CA ASP A 261 20.96 -8.40 9.41
C ASP A 261 21.04 -6.98 9.97
N ASP A 262 21.42 -6.85 11.23
CA ASP A 262 21.52 -5.55 11.89
C ASP A 262 22.67 -4.71 11.28
N GLU A 263 22.42 -3.42 11.03
CA GLU A 263 23.41 -2.50 10.45
C GLU A 263 24.73 -2.44 11.23
N SER A 264 24.68 -2.59 12.56
CA SER A 264 25.87 -2.58 13.42
C SER A 264 26.79 -3.78 13.15
N ARG A 265 26.26 -4.88 12.61
CA ARG A 265 27.03 -6.07 12.24
C ARG A 265 27.63 -5.98 10.84
N ILE A 266 27.19 -5.02 10.02
CA ILE A 266 27.71 -4.79 8.67
C ILE A 266 29.08 -4.10 8.73
N ARG A 267 30.15 -4.89 8.51
CA ARG A 267 31.53 -4.38 8.50
C ARG A 267 31.93 -3.86 7.12
N ILE A 268 32.08 -2.55 6.99
CA ILE A 268 32.60 -1.88 5.78
C ILE A 268 33.72 -0.94 6.23
N GLY A 269 34.96 -1.20 5.82
CA GLY A 269 36.11 -0.37 6.21
C GLY A 269 36.26 0.91 5.38
N SER A 270 35.68 0.94 4.18
CA SER A 270 35.60 2.14 3.33
C SER A 270 34.46 1.99 2.32
N TYR A 271 33.95 3.10 1.78
CA TYR A 271 32.83 3.02 0.84
C TYR A 271 33.20 2.24 -0.44
N HIS A 272 34.46 2.26 -0.88
CA HIS A 272 34.92 1.43 -1.99
C HIS A 272 34.72 -0.07 -1.75
N GLN A 273 34.95 -0.53 -0.51
CA GLN A 273 34.68 -1.92 -0.13
C GLN A 273 33.17 -2.22 -0.15
N GLY A 274 32.34 -1.26 0.25
CA GLY A 274 30.88 -1.40 0.24
C GLY A 274 30.32 -1.57 -1.18
N ILE A 275 30.85 -0.84 -2.16
CA ILE A 275 30.46 -0.98 -3.58
C ILE A 275 30.60 -2.45 -4.03
N GLY A 276 31.77 -3.05 -3.83
CA GLY A 276 32.03 -4.44 -4.25
C GLY A 276 31.27 -5.49 -3.42
N LYS A 277 30.81 -5.15 -2.21
CA LYS A 277 29.89 -6.02 -1.45
C LYS A 277 28.48 -5.94 -2.01
N ILE A 278 27.96 -4.74 -2.23
CA ILE A 278 26.63 -4.53 -2.77
C ILE A 278 26.51 -5.16 -4.15
N GLU A 279 27.48 -4.92 -5.04
CA GLU A 279 27.49 -5.48 -6.39
C GLU A 279 27.33 -7.01 -6.38
N ARG A 280 28.11 -7.71 -5.53
CA ARG A 280 27.99 -9.18 -5.39
C ARG A 280 26.63 -9.63 -4.87
N MET A 281 26.00 -8.83 -4.01
CA MET A 281 24.70 -9.16 -3.40
C MET A 281 23.54 -8.92 -4.36
N ILE A 282 23.59 -7.85 -5.17
CA ILE A 282 22.49 -7.49 -6.06
C ILE A 282 22.59 -8.14 -7.43
N LYS A 283 23.79 -8.59 -7.82
CA LYS A 283 24.05 -9.15 -9.15
C LYS A 283 23.08 -10.29 -9.46
N ASP A 284 22.36 -10.11 -10.57
CA ASP A 284 21.37 -11.05 -11.09
C ASP A 284 20.24 -11.40 -10.10
N GLN A 285 20.05 -10.61 -9.02
CA GLN A 285 18.96 -10.79 -8.08
C GLN A 285 17.70 -10.04 -8.50
N LYS A 286 16.54 -10.69 -8.32
CA LYS A 286 15.22 -10.06 -8.45
C LYS A 286 14.96 -9.19 -7.23
N LEU A 287 14.97 -7.86 -7.38
CA LEU A 287 14.81 -6.91 -6.27
C LEU A 287 13.57 -6.02 -6.41
N LEU A 288 12.94 -5.70 -5.29
CA LEU A 288 12.06 -4.55 -5.13
C LEU A 288 12.83 -3.48 -4.36
N LEU A 289 13.27 -2.41 -5.03
CA LEU A 289 14.12 -1.38 -4.42
C LEU A 289 13.50 0.00 -4.55
N VAL A 290 13.45 0.75 -3.45
CA VAL A 290 13.16 2.18 -3.47
C VAL A 290 14.37 2.98 -3.01
N LEU A 291 14.77 3.96 -3.82
CA LEU A 291 15.77 4.96 -3.48
C LEU A 291 15.06 6.31 -3.36
N ASP A 292 14.85 6.77 -2.12
CA ASP A 292 14.12 7.99 -1.85
C ASP A 292 15.05 9.22 -1.80
N ASP A 293 14.62 10.31 -2.40
CA ASP A 293 15.28 11.61 -2.48
C ASP A 293 16.69 11.55 -3.09
N VAL A 294 16.79 11.05 -4.33
CA VAL A 294 18.05 11.05 -5.10
C VAL A 294 18.15 12.34 -5.90
N ASP A 295 19.25 13.08 -5.71
CA ASP A 295 19.49 14.38 -6.38
C ASP A 295 20.82 14.47 -7.12
N ASN A 296 21.67 13.44 -7.05
CA ASN A 296 22.90 13.36 -7.84
C ASN A 296 23.31 11.93 -8.23
N ASP A 297 24.07 11.81 -9.33
CA ASP A 297 24.53 10.51 -9.86
C ASP A 297 25.53 9.79 -8.93
N GLU A 298 26.24 10.53 -8.07
CA GLU A 298 27.23 9.93 -7.15
C GLU A 298 26.57 9.03 -6.10
N GLN A 299 25.37 9.39 -5.63
CA GLN A 299 24.55 8.55 -4.74
C GLN A 299 24.29 7.17 -5.35
N LEU A 300 24.00 7.09 -6.65
CA LEU A 300 23.80 5.81 -7.34
C LEU A 300 25.11 5.05 -7.51
N LYS A 301 26.23 5.73 -7.79
CA LYS A 301 27.56 5.09 -7.92
C LYS A 301 27.99 4.38 -6.66
N ILE A 302 27.87 5.04 -5.50
CA ILE A 302 28.31 4.45 -4.23
C ILE A 302 27.47 3.25 -3.83
N LEU A 303 26.22 3.16 -4.31
CA LEU A 303 25.33 2.02 -4.08
C LEU A 303 25.48 0.94 -5.16
N SER A 304 26.43 1.08 -6.11
CA SER A 304 26.56 0.18 -7.26
C SER A 304 25.26 0.04 -8.07
N MET A 305 24.43 1.09 -8.11
CA MET A 305 23.13 1.07 -8.77
C MET A 305 23.29 1.31 -10.28
N ASN A 306 23.23 0.21 -11.03
CA ASN A 306 23.24 0.18 -12.49
C ASN A 306 22.26 -0.88 -12.99
N ARG A 307 21.46 -0.54 -14.00
CA ARG A 307 20.46 -1.45 -14.58
C ARG A 307 21.06 -2.79 -15.01
N SER A 308 22.31 -2.82 -15.49
CA SER A 308 22.97 -4.05 -15.94
C SER A 308 23.33 -5.03 -14.83
N LEU A 309 23.30 -4.61 -13.56
CA LEU A 309 23.57 -5.48 -12.41
C LEU A 309 22.30 -6.13 -11.86
N LEU A 310 21.12 -5.60 -12.19
CA LEU A 310 19.86 -6.05 -11.63
C LEU A 310 19.37 -7.31 -12.35
N GLY A 311 18.87 -8.28 -11.58
CA GLY A 311 18.30 -9.51 -12.11
C GLY A 311 16.91 -9.32 -12.69
N ARG A 312 16.51 -10.26 -13.54
CA ARG A 312 15.16 -10.33 -14.12
C ARG A 312 14.06 -10.27 -13.08
N GLY A 313 12.94 -9.64 -13.43
CA GLY A 313 11.82 -9.37 -12.55
C GLY A 313 12.04 -8.26 -11.50
N SER A 314 13.16 -7.52 -11.57
CA SER A 314 13.42 -6.41 -10.63
C SER A 314 12.51 -5.21 -10.88
N ARG A 315 12.07 -4.56 -9.80
CA ARG A 315 11.21 -3.37 -9.78
C ARG A 315 11.85 -2.29 -8.92
N ILE A 316 12.28 -1.21 -9.57
CA ILE A 316 13.03 -0.14 -8.94
C ILE A 316 12.20 1.15 -8.99
N ILE A 317 12.06 1.81 -7.85
CA ILE A 317 11.44 3.12 -7.72
C ILE A 317 12.53 4.08 -7.26
N VAL A 318 12.64 5.24 -7.91
CA VAL A 318 13.52 6.32 -7.45
C VAL A 318 12.69 7.57 -7.30
N THR A 319 12.79 8.26 -6.17
CA THR A 319 12.19 9.60 -6.06
C THR A 319 13.26 10.67 -6.28
N THR A 320 12.93 11.72 -7.02
CA THR A 320 13.86 12.80 -7.33
C THR A 320 13.12 14.11 -7.58
N THR A 321 13.78 15.24 -7.40
CA THR A 321 13.26 16.54 -7.84
C THR A 321 13.55 16.82 -9.32
N SER A 322 14.47 16.09 -9.94
CA SER A 322 14.82 16.31 -11.35
C SER A 322 13.78 15.71 -12.30
N ARG A 323 13.27 16.53 -13.22
CA ARG A 323 12.33 16.10 -14.28
C ARG A 323 13.02 15.62 -15.55
N ASP A 324 14.31 15.91 -15.72
CA ASP A 324 15.08 15.56 -16.94
C ASP A 324 15.64 14.13 -16.92
N GLY A 325 15.54 13.42 -15.79
CA GLY A 325 16.03 12.06 -15.61
C GLY A 325 17.57 11.92 -15.55
N TYR A 326 18.34 13.01 -15.62
CA TYR A 326 19.81 12.97 -15.65
C TYR A 326 20.37 12.29 -14.39
N VAL A 327 19.84 12.65 -13.23
CA VAL A 327 20.22 12.11 -11.91
C VAL A 327 20.08 10.59 -11.84
N VAL A 328 19.11 10.02 -12.56
CA VAL A 328 18.80 8.59 -12.57
C VAL A 328 19.30 7.87 -13.83
N GLY A 329 20.14 8.53 -14.63
CA GLY A 329 20.57 8.05 -15.94
C GLY A 329 21.22 6.66 -15.93
N ARG A 330 21.93 6.29 -14.86
CA ARG A 330 22.52 4.94 -14.67
C ARG A 330 21.50 3.81 -14.65
N LEU A 331 20.32 4.11 -14.13
CA LEU A 331 19.23 3.15 -14.04
C LEU A 331 18.40 3.11 -15.32
N LYS A 332 18.53 4.12 -16.21
CA LYS A 332 17.78 4.24 -17.47
C LYS A 332 16.28 4.04 -17.22
N PRO A 333 15.61 5.01 -16.56
CA PRO A 333 14.21 4.87 -16.17
C PRO A 333 13.34 4.55 -17.39
N ASP A 334 12.44 3.59 -17.24
CA ASP A 334 11.47 3.22 -18.27
C ASP A 334 10.27 4.17 -18.29
N ALA A 335 10.02 4.84 -17.16
CA ALA A 335 9.01 5.88 -17.05
C ALA A 335 9.42 6.94 -16.01
N MET A 336 9.06 8.19 -16.31
CA MET A 336 9.04 9.29 -15.35
C MET A 336 7.57 9.51 -14.94
N HIS A 337 7.29 9.51 -13.64
CA HIS A 337 5.95 9.73 -13.09
C HIS A 337 5.96 11.00 -12.23
N GLU A 338 5.14 11.98 -12.59
CA GLU A 338 4.89 13.14 -11.75
C GLU A 338 3.55 12.96 -11.03
N PRO A 339 3.54 12.81 -9.68
CA PRO A 339 2.31 12.68 -8.94
C PRO A 339 1.42 13.91 -9.15
N ARG A 340 0.13 13.67 -9.37
CA ARG A 340 -0.85 14.76 -9.47
C ARG A 340 -1.01 15.44 -8.11
N LEU A 341 -1.14 16.77 -8.15
CA LEU A 341 -1.53 17.56 -6.98
C LEU A 341 -2.88 17.06 -6.43
N LEU A 342 -3.10 17.32 -5.15
CA LEU A 342 -4.37 16.99 -4.50
C LEU A 342 -5.49 17.87 -5.08
N ASP A 343 -6.67 17.28 -5.31
CA ASP A 343 -7.87 18.07 -5.62
C ASP A 343 -8.36 18.85 -4.38
N GLU A 344 -9.38 19.70 -4.53
CA GLU A 344 -9.87 20.53 -3.41
C GLU A 344 -10.36 19.68 -2.22
N SER A 345 -11.02 18.54 -2.49
CA SER A 345 -11.55 17.66 -1.45
C SER A 345 -10.41 16.94 -0.73
N GLU A 346 -9.50 16.34 -1.49
CA GLU A 346 -8.30 15.68 -0.96
C GLU A 346 -7.45 16.66 -0.14
N SER A 347 -7.29 17.89 -0.64
CA SER A 347 -6.51 18.94 0.02
C SER A 347 -7.12 19.38 1.34
N LEU A 348 -8.45 19.52 1.38
CA LEU A 348 -9.17 19.88 2.59
C LEU A 348 -9.05 18.79 3.65
N GLU A 349 -9.20 17.53 3.26
CA GLU A 349 -9.09 16.41 4.18
C GLU A 349 -7.65 16.29 4.75
N VAL A 350 -6.62 16.40 3.89
CA VAL A 350 -5.22 16.42 4.37
C VAL A 350 -4.99 17.57 5.33
N PHE A 351 -5.45 18.77 4.99
CA PHE A 351 -5.32 19.94 5.86
C PHE A 351 -5.99 19.70 7.22
N CYS A 352 -7.22 19.19 7.23
CA CYS A 352 -8.00 18.95 8.44
C CYS A 352 -7.39 17.88 9.34
N TRP A 353 -6.86 16.79 8.78
CA TRP A 353 -6.17 15.80 9.58
C TRP A 353 -4.95 16.40 10.30
N ASN A 354 -4.21 17.27 9.64
CA ASN A 354 -3.01 17.90 10.21
C ASN A 354 -3.34 19.05 11.17
N ALA A 355 -4.45 19.77 10.97
CA ALA A 355 -4.83 20.91 11.81
C ALA A 355 -5.72 20.53 13.00
N PHE A 356 -6.57 19.52 12.83
CA PHE A 356 -7.64 19.18 13.77
C PHE A 356 -7.63 17.72 14.23
N GLY A 357 -6.88 16.83 13.56
CA GLY A 357 -6.90 15.40 13.85
C GLY A 357 -8.17 14.69 13.39
N GLN A 358 -8.89 15.24 12.41
CA GLN A 358 -10.11 14.68 11.82
C GLN A 358 -10.22 15.04 10.32
N ASP A 359 -11.06 14.34 9.57
CA ASP A 359 -11.19 14.46 8.10
C ASP A 359 -11.96 15.71 7.62
N HIS A 360 -12.45 16.55 8.54
CA HIS A 360 -13.23 17.74 8.21
C HIS A 360 -12.94 18.92 9.17
N PRO A 361 -13.27 20.17 8.78
CA PRO A 361 -13.06 21.32 9.65
C PRO A 361 -13.89 21.25 10.93
N LYS A 362 -13.39 21.84 12.02
CA LYS A 362 -14.20 22.13 13.21
C LYS A 362 -15.28 23.17 12.87
N GLU A 363 -16.38 23.14 13.61
CA GLU A 363 -17.46 24.10 13.48
C GLU A 363 -16.94 25.54 13.59
N GLY A 364 -17.26 26.37 12.59
CA GLY A 364 -16.80 27.77 12.49
C GLY A 364 -15.45 27.96 11.78
N PHE A 365 -14.70 26.89 11.54
CA PHE A 365 -13.41 26.92 10.84
C PHE A 365 -13.51 26.60 9.34
N GLU A 366 -14.69 26.35 8.80
CA GLU A 366 -14.89 25.84 7.44
C GLU A 366 -14.35 26.82 6.38
N LYS A 367 -14.71 28.10 6.50
CA LYS A 367 -14.29 29.13 5.54
C LYS A 367 -12.78 29.37 5.57
N VAL A 368 -12.20 29.48 6.78
CA VAL A 368 -10.76 29.73 6.94
C VAL A 368 -9.93 28.51 6.56
N SER A 369 -10.44 27.29 6.75
CA SER A 369 -9.78 26.07 6.28
C SER A 369 -9.76 26.00 4.76
N ARG A 370 -10.87 26.32 4.08
CA ARG A 370 -10.89 26.40 2.61
C ARG A 370 -9.95 27.49 2.08
N GLU A 371 -9.89 28.65 2.72
CA GLU A 371 -8.95 29.70 2.35
C GLU A 371 -7.48 29.24 2.48
N ALA A 372 -7.14 28.56 3.58
CA ALA A 372 -5.83 27.97 3.80
C ALA A 372 -5.48 26.93 2.71
N VAL A 373 -6.43 26.04 2.40
CA VAL A 373 -6.29 25.00 1.38
C VAL A 373 -6.05 25.59 -0.01
N CYS A 374 -6.80 26.62 -0.40
CA CYS A 374 -6.62 27.30 -1.68
C CYS A 374 -5.19 27.82 -1.87
N ARG A 375 -4.50 28.24 -0.78
CA ARG A 375 -3.12 28.71 -0.83
C ARG A 375 -2.10 27.58 -0.95
N GLY A 376 -2.42 26.40 -0.44
CA GLY A 376 -1.60 25.20 -0.60
C GLY A 376 -1.60 24.67 -2.04
N ALA A 377 -2.56 25.07 -2.87
CA ALA A 377 -2.68 24.73 -4.30
C ALA A 377 -2.50 23.22 -4.59
N GLY A 378 -3.05 22.37 -3.72
CA GLY A 378 -2.95 20.92 -3.82
C GLY A 378 -1.57 20.32 -3.51
N CYS A 379 -0.60 21.12 -3.06
CA CYS A 379 0.72 20.63 -2.65
C CYS A 379 0.68 20.11 -1.21
N VAL A 380 0.93 18.81 -1.02
CA VAL A 380 0.86 18.13 0.28
C VAL A 380 1.72 18.82 1.33
N GLY A 381 2.96 19.17 0.99
CA GLY A 381 3.91 19.82 1.91
C GLY A 381 3.41 21.17 2.41
N LEU A 382 2.92 22.01 1.50
CA LEU A 382 2.38 23.34 1.85
C LEU A 382 1.12 23.24 2.70
N LEU A 383 0.26 22.26 2.42
CA LEU A 383 -0.95 22.00 3.19
C LEU A 383 -0.59 21.56 4.62
N LYS A 384 0.34 20.61 4.78
CA LYS A 384 0.81 20.14 6.09
C LYS A 384 1.45 21.28 6.89
N GLU A 385 2.33 22.06 6.27
CA GLU A 385 2.97 23.22 6.93
C GLU A 385 1.94 24.25 7.38
N SER A 386 1.00 24.61 6.49
CA SER A 386 -0.06 25.57 6.79
C SER A 386 -0.97 25.06 7.91
N ALA A 387 -1.34 23.79 7.88
CA ALA A 387 -2.18 23.15 8.90
C ALA A 387 -1.49 23.15 10.27
N VAL A 388 -0.21 22.77 10.35
CA VAL A 388 0.55 22.78 11.60
C VAL A 388 0.74 24.20 12.15
N ARG A 389 0.94 25.19 11.28
CA ARG A 389 1.08 26.60 11.70
C ARG A 389 -0.25 27.14 12.23
N LEU A 390 -1.35 26.90 11.53
CA LEU A 390 -2.67 27.42 11.88
C LEU A 390 -3.28 26.66 13.06
N GLY A 391 -3.10 25.35 13.14
CA GLY A 391 -3.61 24.49 14.23
C GLY A 391 -3.11 24.84 15.63
N ARG A 392 -2.10 25.72 15.75
CA ARG A 392 -1.65 26.28 17.05
C ARG A 392 -2.62 27.31 17.62
N PHE A 393 -3.45 27.91 16.80
CA PHE A 393 -4.36 28.99 17.19
C PHE A 393 -5.75 28.41 17.51
N PRO A 394 -6.29 28.65 18.73
CA PRO A 394 -7.56 28.10 19.14
C PRO A 394 -8.78 28.81 18.54
N VAL A 395 -8.62 30.01 17.95
CA VAL A 395 -9.76 30.83 17.48
C VAL A 395 -9.63 31.24 15.99
N VAL A 396 -10.78 31.43 15.35
CA VAL A 396 -10.89 31.69 13.90
C VAL A 396 -10.28 33.04 13.50
N GLU A 397 -10.36 34.05 14.36
CA GLU A 397 -9.82 35.39 14.11
C GLU A 397 -8.29 35.37 13.94
N GLU A 398 -7.61 34.54 14.73
CA GLU A 398 -6.16 34.36 14.66
C GLU A 398 -5.75 33.66 13.37
N TRP A 399 -6.55 32.70 12.90
CA TRP A 399 -6.36 32.07 11.59
C TRP A 399 -6.46 33.09 10.47
N ARG A 400 -7.49 33.95 10.49
CA ARG A 400 -7.66 35.02 9.48
C ARG A 400 -6.48 35.98 9.50
N TRP A 401 -5.96 36.32 10.67
CA TRP A 401 -4.79 37.18 10.79
C TRP A 401 -3.52 36.51 10.25
N ALA A 402 -3.25 35.25 10.65
CA ALA A 402 -2.09 34.49 10.20
C ALA A 402 -2.11 34.24 8.68
N LEU A 403 -3.29 33.99 8.12
CA LEU A 403 -3.51 33.90 6.69
C LEU A 403 -3.22 35.25 6.00
N LYS A 404 -3.63 36.39 6.55
CA LYS A 404 -3.26 37.69 5.93
C LYS A 404 -1.75 37.95 5.93
N ASP A 405 -1.04 37.59 7.00
CA ASP A 405 0.42 37.73 7.09
C ASP A 405 1.16 36.91 6.02
N MET A 406 0.66 35.72 5.69
CA MET A 406 1.23 34.88 4.62
C MET A 406 1.15 35.48 3.21
N ILE A 407 0.35 36.54 2.98
CA ILE A 407 0.26 37.22 1.66
C ILE A 407 1.38 38.26 1.48
N MET A 408 2.01 38.71 2.57
CA MET A 408 2.98 39.81 2.54
C MET A 408 4.44 39.38 2.46
N LYS A 409 4.71 38.09 2.26
CA LYS A 409 6.04 37.51 2.01
C LYS A 409 5.97 36.64 0.77
#